data_AF-A0A7M7P1C3-F1
#
_entry.id   AF-A0A7M7P1C3-F1
#
_cell.length_a   1.000
_cell.length_b   1.000
_cell.length_c   1.000
_cell.angle_alpha   90.00
_cell.angle_beta   90.00
_cell.angle_gamma   90.00
#
_symmetry.space_group_name_H-M   'P 1'
#
loop_
_entity.id
_entity.type
_entity.pdbx_description
1 polymer ?
#
loop_
_entity_poly.entity_id
_entity_poly.type
_entity_poly.pdbx_seq_one_letter_code
_entity_poly.pdbx_strand_id
1 'polypeptide(L)'
;MELTSKDSPILTGDSPQRPLTSEDVPIRNPSPPPEGILTGEDKSLLEADTIQNTMFSKHWVFSILMKLLQQVEKEKNLQTEVDAAEEHDGIDIDEELENELCRLWDMTANVEVAKFLQEWKSPDIFLSVISKTNAPRITEICMGVLGNMACRSDIRREFSKNQQLIDLSFGLMSGSDAPTMVEASRLIYTCLNDEESAPRWLETVKKDGDVLRSVTFILQSSTNSDLIHNVADLLDQLLDLDDGLLQVWSGPVLIQAITEALNQISSDRVNTLSLLHHSLQVISTTDSGIDGLVELSEKVHPLVSSFICDVFEDGVLSMRGRENTLASVISVLSVMVLRSRDVSKRLAQKESRTIKHLTEMLYIIHRKEASPSSRKLPTNQDAPPAAPAHPNNNHRESASSDKQEPQKRDGGRGDGISGGGGDGCHGDRRKEEEEENQEKVWLTELLKDQLIDFFCCILEVAKKDKALQQRLHACGPKRLQAIADCLPEDRNDLSDLMGNIQGKS
;
A
#
# COMPACT_ATOMS: atom_id res chain seq x y z
N MET A 1 12.20 17.38 -73.40
CA MET A 1 12.67 18.71 -72.99
C MET A 1 12.62 18.72 -71.46
N GLU A 2 13.70 18.34 -70.76
CA GLU A 2 14.94 19.13 -70.57
C GLU A 2 14.67 20.39 -69.73
N LEU A 3 15.40 20.76 -68.68
CA LEU A 3 16.67 20.33 -68.07
C LEU A 3 16.80 21.06 -66.70
N THR A 4 17.27 20.35 -65.66
CA THR A 4 18.33 20.69 -64.66
C THR A 4 18.21 22.00 -63.82
N SER A 5 18.71 22.12 -62.58
CA SER A 5 20.01 21.63 -62.09
C SER A 5 20.18 21.80 -60.57
N LYS A 6 20.69 20.73 -59.95
CA LYS A 6 21.80 20.65 -58.98
C LYS A 6 21.62 20.69 -57.46
N ASP A 7 22.33 19.71 -56.91
CA ASP A 7 22.59 19.29 -55.55
C ASP A 7 23.38 20.25 -54.65
N SER A 8 23.18 19.98 -53.35
CA SER A 8 23.86 20.27 -52.07
C SER A 8 25.37 20.58 -52.07
N PRO A 9 25.92 21.16 -50.98
CA PRO A 9 26.44 20.29 -49.91
C PRO A 9 26.32 20.80 -48.45
N ILE A 10 26.55 19.85 -47.55
CA ILE A 10 26.66 19.87 -46.08
C ILE A 10 27.83 20.77 -45.59
N LEU A 11 27.67 21.45 -44.44
CA LEU A 11 28.61 21.47 -43.27
C LEU A 11 28.36 22.65 -42.29
N THR A 12 28.13 22.28 -41.02
CA THR A 12 28.69 22.83 -39.76
C THR A 12 28.77 24.34 -39.48
N GLY A 13 28.39 24.70 -38.25
CA GLY A 13 29.11 25.71 -37.46
C GLY A 13 28.25 26.82 -36.86
N ASP A 14 28.20 26.86 -35.53
CA ASP A 14 27.92 27.98 -34.64
C ASP A 14 26.72 28.91 -34.93
N SER A 15 25.64 28.69 -34.17
CA SER A 15 24.69 29.76 -33.87
C SER A 15 25.09 30.45 -32.55
N PRO A 16 25.24 31.78 -32.52
CA PRO A 16 25.75 32.50 -31.36
C PRO A 16 24.77 32.45 -30.18
N GLN A 17 25.28 32.05 -29.01
CA GLN A 17 24.55 32.05 -27.75
C GLN A 17 24.11 33.47 -27.37
N ARG A 18 22.82 33.62 -27.06
CA ARG A 18 22.20 34.83 -26.52
C ARG A 18 22.76 35.08 -25.11
N PRO A 19 23.06 36.33 -24.69
CA PRO A 19 23.53 36.58 -23.33
C PRO A 19 22.44 36.27 -22.31
N LEU A 20 22.79 35.51 -21.28
CA LEU A 20 21.92 35.21 -20.13
C LEU A 20 21.63 36.51 -19.37
N THR A 21 20.35 36.85 -19.24
CA THR A 21 19.88 37.90 -18.32
C THR A 21 19.75 37.35 -16.90
N SER A 22 19.81 38.23 -15.91
CA SER A 22 19.86 37.92 -14.47
C SER A 22 18.66 37.15 -13.88
N GLU A 23 17.74 36.68 -14.71
CA GLU A 23 16.51 35.97 -14.30
C GLU A 23 16.59 34.45 -14.46
N ASP A 24 17.68 33.89 -15.02
CA ASP A 24 17.86 32.44 -15.22
C ASP A 24 18.74 31.76 -14.15
N VAL A 25 18.91 32.36 -12.97
CA VAL A 25 19.68 31.75 -11.88
C VAL A 25 18.79 30.76 -11.13
N PRO A 26 19.12 29.46 -11.07
CA PRO A 26 18.44 28.52 -10.19
C PRO A 26 18.58 29.03 -8.76
N ILE A 27 17.45 29.19 -8.05
CA ILE A 27 17.44 29.53 -6.62
C ILE A 27 18.18 28.42 -5.88
N ARG A 28 19.48 28.63 -5.66
CA ARG A 28 20.30 27.76 -4.81
C ARG A 28 19.96 28.08 -3.36
N ASN A 29 19.88 27.04 -2.52
CA ASN A 29 19.97 27.25 -1.08
C ASN A 29 21.18 28.15 -0.79
N PRO A 30 21.02 29.21 0.03
CA PRO A 30 22.11 30.08 0.38
C PRO A 30 23.25 29.25 0.96
N SER A 31 24.48 29.57 0.57
CA SER A 31 25.67 28.94 1.14
C SER A 31 25.66 29.15 2.66
N PRO A 32 26.02 28.14 3.46
CA PRO A 32 26.18 28.33 4.89
C PRO A 32 27.13 29.52 5.16
N PRO A 33 26.87 30.32 6.20
CA PRO A 33 27.70 31.48 6.50
C PRO A 33 29.18 31.05 6.64
N PRO A 34 30.13 31.82 6.10
CA PRO A 34 31.56 31.50 6.19
C PRO A 34 32.00 31.16 7.61
N GLU A 35 32.77 30.07 7.75
CA GLU A 35 33.39 29.68 9.02
C GLU A 35 34.21 30.87 9.57
N GLY A 36 33.75 31.46 10.68
CA GLY A 36 34.44 32.57 11.35
C GLY A 36 33.68 33.91 11.43
N ILE A 37 32.43 34.01 10.95
CA ILE A 37 31.62 35.24 11.10
C ILE A 37 30.95 35.34 12.49
N LEU A 38 30.65 34.20 13.12
CA LEU A 38 30.00 34.14 14.43
C LEU A 38 31.04 34.28 15.53
N THR A 39 30.83 35.21 16.46
CA THR A 39 31.66 35.28 17.67
C THR A 39 31.41 34.04 18.55
N GLY A 40 32.32 33.75 19.49
CA GLY A 40 32.12 32.62 20.42
C GLY A 40 30.81 32.72 21.22
N GLU A 41 30.35 33.95 21.48
CA GLU A 41 29.06 34.21 22.13
C GLU A 41 27.88 33.94 21.19
N ASP A 42 27.94 34.39 19.93
CA ASP A 42 26.89 34.13 18.93
C ASP A 42 26.73 32.63 18.65
N LYS A 43 27.84 31.91 18.57
CA LYS A 43 27.82 30.44 18.40
C LYS A 43 27.16 29.76 19.60
N SER A 44 27.48 30.20 20.82
CA SER A 44 26.89 29.65 22.05
C SER A 44 25.39 29.95 22.16
N LEU A 45 24.95 31.14 21.73
CA LEU A 45 23.53 31.52 21.70
C LEU A 45 22.75 30.69 20.67
N LEU A 46 23.31 30.49 19.47
CA LEU A 46 22.71 29.64 18.45
C LEU A 46 22.61 28.20 18.94
N GLU A 47 23.66 27.64 19.53
CA GLU A 47 23.64 26.29 20.11
C GLU A 47 22.61 26.17 21.25
N ALA A 48 22.42 27.22 22.06
CA ALA A 48 21.42 27.23 23.12
C ALA A 48 19.98 27.22 22.58
N ASP A 49 19.69 27.99 21.53
CA ASP A 49 18.37 28.06 20.92
C ASP A 49 18.08 26.87 19.98
N THR A 50 19.11 26.15 19.53
CA THR A 50 18.93 25.04 18.60
C THR A 50 18.33 23.80 19.29
N ILE A 51 17.35 23.17 18.66
CA ILE A 51 16.80 21.88 19.06
C ILE A 51 17.84 20.80 18.76
N GLN A 52 18.65 20.46 19.77
CA GLN A 52 19.68 19.44 19.72
C GLN A 52 20.57 19.56 18.47
N ASN A 53 20.60 18.52 17.62
CA ASN A 53 21.44 18.43 16.42
C ASN A 53 20.73 18.92 15.15
N THR A 54 19.68 19.74 15.27
CA THR A 54 18.95 20.29 14.11
C THR A 54 19.38 21.73 13.84
N MET A 55 18.71 22.42 12.92
CA MET A 55 18.84 23.88 12.74
C MET A 55 17.58 24.62 13.24
N PHE A 56 16.68 23.90 13.91
CA PHE A 56 15.39 24.43 14.34
C PHE A 56 15.51 25.17 15.67
N SER A 57 14.82 26.32 15.78
CA SER A 57 14.82 27.17 16.96
C SER A 57 13.79 26.74 18.00
N LYS A 58 14.22 26.55 19.26
CA LYS A 58 13.36 26.30 20.43
C LYS A 58 12.46 27.49 20.69
N HIS A 59 13.02 28.71 20.66
CA HIS A 59 12.28 29.94 20.91
C HIS A 59 11.16 30.13 19.89
N TRP A 60 11.44 29.85 18.61
CA TRP A 60 10.42 29.91 17.56
C TRP A 60 9.28 28.94 17.85
N VAL A 61 9.57 27.67 18.16
CA VAL A 61 8.54 26.67 18.50
C VAL A 61 7.68 27.12 19.69
N PHE A 62 8.28 27.59 20.78
CA PHE A 62 7.52 28.10 21.94
C PHE A 62 6.66 29.31 21.59
N SER A 63 7.15 30.20 20.73
CA SER A 63 6.39 31.35 20.26
C SER A 63 5.13 30.90 19.52
N ILE A 64 5.23 29.88 18.66
CA ILE A 64 4.07 29.33 17.94
C ILE A 64 3.06 28.69 18.90
N LEU A 65 3.53 27.88 19.86
CA LEU A 65 2.65 27.27 20.87
C LEU A 65 1.91 28.32 21.69
N MET A 66 2.57 29.45 22.01
CA MET A 66 1.94 30.54 22.74
C MET A 66 0.93 31.30 21.88
N LYS A 67 1.24 31.58 20.61
CA LYS A 67 0.29 32.17 19.65
C LYS A 67 -0.95 31.28 19.49
N LEU A 68 -0.77 29.97 19.41
CA LEU A 68 -1.84 28.98 19.29
C LEU A 68 -2.79 29.03 20.51
N LEU A 69 -2.25 29.08 21.73
CA LEU A 69 -3.06 29.22 22.94
C LEU A 69 -3.84 30.55 22.97
N GLN A 70 -3.21 31.65 22.57
CA GLN A 70 -3.85 32.97 22.51
C GLN A 70 -4.99 33.01 21.48
N GLN A 71 -4.83 32.33 20.35
CA GLN A 71 -5.86 32.23 19.32
C GLN A 71 -7.12 31.53 19.86
N VAL A 72 -6.96 30.40 20.56
CA VAL A 72 -8.09 29.68 21.19
C VAL A 72 -8.77 30.52 22.28
N GLU A 73 -8.00 31.27 23.07
CA GLU A 73 -8.57 32.20 24.05
C GLU A 73 -9.39 33.33 23.39
N LYS A 74 -8.92 33.83 22.24
CA LYS A 74 -9.63 34.84 21.45
C LYS A 74 -10.94 34.29 20.87
N GLU A 75 -10.91 33.08 20.30
CA GLU A 75 -12.11 32.38 19.80
C GLU A 75 -13.18 32.23 20.88
N LYS A 76 -12.76 31.81 22.08
CA LYS A 76 -13.68 31.67 23.23
C LYS A 76 -14.37 32.99 23.57
N ASN A 77 -13.62 34.10 23.57
CA ASN A 77 -14.18 35.41 23.89
C ASN A 77 -15.20 35.86 22.83
N LEU A 78 -14.91 35.63 21.55
CA LEU A 78 -15.81 35.92 20.43
C LEU A 78 -17.10 35.08 20.51
N GLN A 79 -17.00 33.80 20.86
CA GLN A 79 -18.18 32.92 20.98
C GLN A 79 -19.19 33.43 22.02
N THR A 80 -18.72 34.06 23.10
CA THR A 80 -19.58 34.67 24.13
C THR A 80 -20.37 35.90 23.65
N GLU A 81 -20.02 36.50 22.50
CA GLU A 81 -20.67 37.69 21.95
C GLU A 81 -21.70 37.37 20.84
N VAL A 82 -21.65 36.18 20.24
CA VAL A 82 -22.41 35.82 19.02
C VAL A 82 -23.43 34.69 19.27
N ASP A 83 -23.98 34.60 20.49
CA ASP A 83 -25.13 33.70 20.79
C ASP A 83 -26.44 34.22 20.15
N ALA A 84 -26.51 34.26 18.81
CA ALA A 84 -27.75 34.35 18.05
C ALA A 84 -27.52 34.03 16.56
N ALA A 85 -27.77 32.77 16.20
CA ALA A 85 -28.12 32.30 14.86
C ALA A 85 -27.03 32.39 13.77
N GLU A 86 -26.28 31.30 13.57
CA GLU A 86 -26.11 30.60 12.29
C GLU A 86 -25.28 29.33 12.52
N GLU A 87 -25.57 28.25 11.77
CA GLU A 87 -24.70 27.07 11.67
C GLU A 87 -23.37 27.55 11.09
N HIS A 88 -22.39 27.78 11.97
CA HIS A 88 -21.09 28.31 11.57
C HIS A 88 -20.31 27.25 10.79
N ASP A 89 -20.06 27.51 9.50
CA ASP A 89 -18.78 27.17 8.89
C ASP A 89 -17.68 27.66 9.85
N GLY A 90 -16.67 26.82 10.11
CA GLY A 90 -15.67 27.02 11.15
C GLY A 90 -14.97 28.39 11.09
N ILE A 91 -14.36 28.79 12.21
CA ILE A 91 -13.66 30.08 12.29
C ILE A 91 -12.39 30.03 11.43
N ASP A 92 -12.24 31.00 10.52
CA ASP A 92 -11.01 31.18 9.73
C ASP A 92 -9.84 31.61 10.62
N ILE A 93 -8.68 30.99 10.37
CA ILE A 93 -7.43 31.24 11.09
C ILE A 93 -6.71 32.41 10.41
N ASP A 94 -5.95 33.17 11.20
CA ASP A 94 -4.98 34.12 10.67
C ASP A 94 -3.95 33.39 9.78
N GLU A 95 -3.77 33.88 8.54
CA GLU A 95 -2.90 33.23 7.53
C GLU A 95 -1.43 33.14 7.99
N GLU A 96 -0.93 34.12 8.76
CA GLU A 96 0.44 34.07 9.27
C GLU A 96 0.59 32.93 10.28
N LEU A 97 -0.35 32.82 11.23
CA LEU A 97 -0.38 31.73 12.19
C LEU A 97 -0.54 30.36 11.52
N GLU A 98 -1.43 30.23 10.53
CA GLU A 98 -1.58 28.97 9.79
C GLU A 98 -0.26 28.55 9.11
N ASN A 99 0.41 29.48 8.43
CA ASN A 99 1.68 29.20 7.78
C ASN A 99 2.78 28.78 8.79
N GLU A 100 2.81 29.41 9.96
CA GLU A 100 3.73 29.01 11.04
C GLU A 100 3.39 27.63 11.61
N LEU A 101 2.11 27.31 11.79
CA LEU A 101 1.65 26.00 12.25
C LEU A 101 1.95 24.90 11.23
N CYS A 102 1.78 25.16 9.93
CA CYS A 102 2.16 24.22 8.87
C CYS A 102 3.67 23.93 8.88
N ARG A 103 4.50 24.96 9.07
CA ARG A 103 5.96 24.77 9.23
C ARG A 103 6.28 23.93 10.47
N LEU A 104 5.58 24.16 11.58
CA LEU A 104 5.75 23.34 12.78
C LEU A 104 5.36 21.88 12.51
N TRP A 105 4.26 21.65 11.78
CA TRP A 105 3.86 20.32 11.33
C TRP A 105 4.95 19.64 10.50
N ASP A 106 5.49 20.30 9.48
CA ASP A 106 6.61 19.76 8.68
C ASP A 106 7.83 19.42 9.55
N MET A 107 8.18 20.29 10.49
CA MET A 107 9.30 20.08 11.40
C MET A 107 9.14 18.84 12.28
N THR A 108 7.91 18.46 12.64
CA THR A 108 7.65 17.32 13.54
C THR A 108 7.96 15.96 12.92
N ALA A 109 8.16 15.89 11.59
CA ALA A 109 8.73 14.71 10.95
C ALA A 109 10.20 14.46 11.41
N ASN A 110 10.89 15.50 11.90
CA ASN A 110 12.20 15.35 12.48
C ASN A 110 12.14 14.74 13.89
N VAL A 111 12.90 13.67 14.07
CA VAL A 111 13.02 12.91 15.31
C VAL A 111 13.31 13.78 16.54
N GLU A 112 14.23 14.74 16.45
CA GLU A 112 14.61 15.55 17.61
C GLU A 112 13.59 16.64 17.93
N VAL A 113 12.86 17.13 16.93
CA VAL A 113 11.72 18.05 17.15
C VAL A 113 10.58 17.33 17.86
N ALA A 114 10.24 16.11 17.42
CA ALA A 114 9.20 15.32 18.07
C ALA A 114 9.55 15.00 19.53
N LYS A 115 10.80 14.59 19.82
CA LYS A 115 11.25 14.38 21.21
C LYS A 115 11.21 15.66 22.03
N PHE A 116 11.65 16.78 21.47
CA PHE A 116 11.59 18.08 22.13
C PHE A 116 10.15 18.45 22.50
N LEU A 117 9.20 18.35 21.56
CA LEU A 117 7.79 18.62 21.85
C LEU A 117 7.22 17.69 22.94
N GLN A 118 7.61 16.41 22.93
CA GLN A 118 7.22 15.46 23.97
C GLN A 118 7.79 15.83 25.35
N GLU A 119 9.07 16.20 25.41
CA GLU A 119 9.76 16.60 26.65
C GLU A 119 9.08 17.82 27.29
N TRP A 120 8.61 18.76 26.47
CA TRP A 120 7.96 19.99 26.89
C TRP A 120 6.43 19.92 27.02
N LYS A 121 5.85 18.70 26.99
CA LYS A 121 4.41 18.48 27.16
C LYS A 121 3.54 19.21 26.14
N SER A 122 4.08 19.49 24.95
CA SER A 122 3.31 20.07 23.84
C SER A 122 2.10 19.23 23.41
N PRO A 123 2.10 17.87 23.48
CA PRO A 123 0.89 17.09 23.24
C PRO A 123 -0.32 17.51 24.08
N ASP A 124 -0.11 17.86 25.36
CA ASP A 124 -1.19 18.31 26.24
C ASP A 124 -1.74 19.68 25.80
N ILE A 125 -0.87 20.54 25.23
CA ILE A 125 -1.26 21.82 24.63
C ILE A 125 -2.14 21.55 23.40
N PHE A 126 -1.70 20.70 22.48
CA PHE A 126 -2.47 20.35 21.27
C PHE A 126 -3.83 19.73 21.61
N LEU A 127 -3.88 18.81 22.57
CA LEU A 127 -5.14 18.22 23.06
C LEU A 127 -6.09 19.27 23.64
N SER A 128 -5.56 20.20 24.46
CA SER A 128 -6.33 21.31 25.01
C SER A 128 -6.87 22.24 23.92
N VAL A 129 -6.08 22.50 22.87
CA VAL A 129 -6.46 23.32 21.72
C VAL A 129 -7.58 22.65 20.93
N ILE A 130 -7.39 21.39 20.52
CA ILE A 130 -8.38 20.61 19.76
C ILE A 130 -9.71 20.55 20.50
N SER A 131 -9.70 20.38 21.82
CA SER A 131 -10.92 20.27 22.62
C SER A 131 -11.70 21.60 22.77
N LYS A 132 -11.16 22.72 22.28
CA LYS A 132 -11.69 24.08 22.53
C LYS A 132 -11.89 24.90 21.27
N THR A 133 -11.13 24.65 20.21
CA THR A 133 -11.21 25.42 18.97
C THR A 133 -12.42 25.02 18.15
N ASN A 134 -13.02 26.00 17.46
CA ASN A 134 -14.04 25.78 16.43
C ASN A 134 -13.45 25.93 15.01
N ALA A 135 -12.11 25.95 14.88
CA ALA A 135 -11.40 26.04 13.61
C ALA A 135 -10.94 24.63 13.15
N PRO A 136 -11.59 24.03 12.14
CA PRO A 136 -11.23 22.69 11.65
C PRO A 136 -9.77 22.60 11.21
N ARG A 137 -9.25 23.65 10.57
CA ARG A 137 -7.86 23.70 10.11
C ARG A 137 -6.84 23.70 11.27
N ILE A 138 -7.13 24.29 12.43
CA ILE A 138 -6.25 24.17 13.62
C ILE A 138 -6.27 22.74 14.12
N THR A 139 -7.47 22.14 14.18
CA THR A 139 -7.66 20.77 14.63
C THR A 139 -6.89 19.80 13.74
N GLU A 140 -7.03 19.92 12.42
CA GLU A 140 -6.29 19.17 11.41
C GLU A 140 -4.78 19.25 11.65
N ILE A 141 -4.21 20.47 11.73
CA ILE A 141 -2.77 20.65 11.91
C ILE A 141 -2.28 20.07 13.24
N CYS A 142 -3.03 20.28 14.33
CA CYS A 142 -2.68 19.71 15.65
C CYS A 142 -2.70 18.18 15.61
N MET A 143 -3.70 17.57 14.99
CA MET A 143 -3.77 16.12 14.79
C MET A 143 -2.64 15.61 13.91
N GLY A 144 -2.29 16.35 12.85
CA GLY A 144 -1.17 16.02 11.98
C GLY A 144 0.19 16.03 12.69
N VAL A 145 0.41 17.03 13.55
CA VAL A 145 1.58 17.12 14.44
C VAL A 145 1.63 15.90 15.37
N LEU A 146 0.52 15.57 16.05
CA LEU A 146 0.44 14.41 16.93
C LEU A 146 0.70 13.10 16.16
N GLY A 147 0.12 12.96 14.97
CA GLY A 147 0.34 11.82 14.08
C GLY A 147 1.81 11.65 13.69
N ASN A 148 2.52 12.72 13.35
CA ASN A 148 3.96 12.67 13.06
C ASN A 148 4.78 12.26 14.28
N MET A 149 4.45 12.80 15.45
CA MET A 149 5.11 12.43 16.70
C MET A 149 4.91 10.94 17.04
N ALA A 150 3.71 10.41 16.81
CA ALA A 150 3.35 9.00 17.06
C ALA A 150 4.05 7.99 16.14
N CYS A 151 4.68 8.43 15.05
CA CYS A 151 5.56 7.57 14.26
C CYS A 151 6.74 7.03 15.11
N ARG A 152 7.11 7.72 16.20
CA ARG A 152 8.11 7.25 17.15
C ARG A 152 7.50 6.33 18.20
N SER A 153 8.07 5.13 18.37
CA SER A 153 7.56 4.12 19.30
C SER A 153 7.55 4.55 20.76
N ASP A 154 8.54 5.33 21.21
CA ASP A 154 8.57 5.90 22.55
C ASP A 154 7.42 6.87 22.81
N ILE A 155 7.17 7.80 21.89
CA ILE A 155 6.07 8.77 21.99
C ILE A 155 4.71 8.07 21.85
N ARG A 156 4.55 7.17 20.88
CA ARG A 156 3.34 6.39 20.64
C ARG A 156 2.87 5.62 21.88
N ARG A 157 3.81 5.02 22.61
CA ARG A 157 3.51 4.33 23.87
C ARG A 157 3.06 5.28 24.97
N GLU A 158 3.62 6.49 25.05
CA GLU A 158 3.14 7.52 25.98
C GLU A 158 1.75 8.03 25.58
N PHE A 159 1.51 8.26 24.28
CA PHE A 159 0.20 8.66 23.75
C PHE A 159 -0.87 7.63 24.09
N SER A 160 -0.55 6.34 23.95
CA SER A 160 -1.49 5.27 24.25
C SER A 160 -1.86 5.19 25.73
N LYS A 161 -1.09 5.79 26.65
CA LYS A 161 -1.47 5.88 28.07
C LYS A 161 -2.47 7.02 28.35
N ASN A 162 -2.67 7.92 27.39
CA ASN A 162 -3.55 9.07 27.52
C ASN A 162 -4.94 8.77 26.95
N GLN A 163 -5.89 8.36 27.80
CA GLN A 163 -7.25 8.04 27.37
C GLN A 163 -7.95 9.21 26.68
N GLN A 164 -7.69 10.47 27.10
CA GLN A 164 -8.29 11.64 26.47
C GLN A 164 -7.88 11.76 25.00
N LEU A 165 -6.63 11.44 24.66
CA LEU A 165 -6.17 11.43 23.27
C LEU A 165 -6.88 10.35 22.46
N ILE A 166 -7.05 9.16 23.02
CA ILE A 166 -7.73 8.04 22.36
C ILE A 166 -9.19 8.42 22.08
N ASP A 167 -9.92 8.85 23.12
CA ASP A 167 -11.32 9.23 23.03
C ASP A 167 -11.53 10.37 22.03
N LEU A 168 -10.66 11.39 22.08
CA LEU A 168 -10.72 12.51 21.15
C LEU A 168 -10.46 12.08 19.71
N SER A 169 -9.46 11.21 19.49
CA SER A 169 -9.12 10.72 18.14
C SER A 169 -10.30 9.98 17.51
N PHE A 170 -10.96 9.09 18.26
CA PHE A 170 -12.17 8.41 17.77
C PHE A 170 -13.37 9.36 17.65
N GLY A 171 -13.52 10.32 18.56
CA GLY A 171 -14.58 11.34 18.48
C GLY A 171 -14.50 12.16 17.19
N LEU A 172 -13.28 12.54 16.77
CA LEU A 172 -13.05 13.30 15.54
C LEU A 172 -13.45 12.55 14.26
N MET A 173 -13.46 11.20 14.27
CA MET A 173 -13.95 10.39 13.16
C MET A 173 -15.45 10.57 12.88
N SER A 174 -16.19 11.17 13.80
CA SER A 174 -17.61 11.46 13.64
C SER A 174 -17.89 12.91 13.18
N GLY A 175 -16.82 13.66 12.86
CA GLY A 175 -16.90 15.05 12.43
C GLY A 175 -17.32 15.23 10.96
N SER A 176 -17.39 16.48 10.52
CA SER A 176 -17.70 16.86 9.14
C SER A 176 -16.47 17.22 8.30
N ASP A 177 -15.35 17.54 8.94
CA ASP A 177 -14.12 17.99 8.26
C ASP A 177 -13.26 16.80 7.82
N ALA A 178 -13.21 16.54 6.52
CA ALA A 178 -12.49 15.39 5.97
C ALA A 178 -10.97 15.42 6.23
N PRO A 179 -10.25 16.55 6.08
CA PRO A 179 -8.82 16.63 6.42
C PRO A 179 -8.54 16.25 7.88
N THR A 180 -9.33 16.74 8.84
CA THR A 180 -9.22 16.35 10.25
C THR A 180 -9.41 14.84 10.43
N MET A 181 -10.40 14.24 9.79
CA MET A 181 -10.64 12.79 9.85
C MET A 181 -9.50 11.98 9.23
N VAL A 182 -8.84 12.49 8.18
CA VAL A 182 -7.64 11.87 7.59
C VAL A 182 -6.52 11.78 8.61
N GLU A 183 -6.24 12.87 9.33
CA GLU A 183 -5.18 12.87 10.35
C GLU A 183 -5.54 12.06 11.60
N ALA A 184 -6.80 12.09 12.03
CA ALA A 184 -7.28 11.27 13.13
C ALA A 184 -7.18 9.77 12.83
N SER A 185 -7.65 9.34 11.66
CA SER A 185 -7.55 7.94 11.22
C SER A 185 -6.09 7.49 11.09
N ARG A 186 -5.20 8.33 10.57
CA ARG A 186 -3.76 8.05 10.48
C ARG A 186 -3.13 7.84 11.84
N LEU A 187 -3.45 8.68 12.83
CA LEU A 187 -2.96 8.53 14.20
C LEU A 187 -3.47 7.23 14.84
N ILE A 188 -4.78 6.95 14.73
CA ILE A 188 -5.40 5.73 15.26
C ILE A 188 -4.71 4.49 14.67
N TYR A 189 -4.58 4.44 13.33
CA TYR A 189 -3.91 3.35 12.64
C TYR A 189 -2.47 3.17 13.12
N THR A 190 -1.70 4.26 13.19
CA THR A 190 -0.30 4.25 13.66
C THR A 190 -0.18 3.63 15.05
N CYS A 191 -1.14 3.88 15.93
CA CYS A 191 -1.19 3.32 17.27
C CYS A 191 -1.66 1.87 17.32
N LEU A 192 -2.59 1.45 16.45
CA LEU A 192 -3.05 0.06 16.33
C LEU A 192 -2.03 -0.85 15.64
N ASN A 193 -1.15 -0.30 14.82
CA ASN A 193 -0.11 -1.05 14.13
C ASN A 193 1.15 -1.29 15.00
N ASP A 194 1.05 -1.09 16.31
CA ASP A 194 2.14 -1.31 17.27
C ASP A 194 1.67 -2.22 18.40
N GLU A 195 2.33 -3.37 18.55
CA GLU A 195 1.91 -4.45 19.46
C GLU A 195 1.76 -3.98 20.93
N GLU A 196 2.61 -3.06 21.40
CA GLU A 196 2.54 -2.54 22.77
C GLU A 196 1.44 -1.49 22.97
N SER A 197 1.07 -0.77 21.91
CA SER A 197 0.12 0.34 21.94
C SER A 197 -1.31 -0.11 21.63
N ALA A 198 -1.46 -1.03 20.67
CA ALA A 198 -2.73 -1.49 20.14
C ALA A 198 -3.76 -1.91 21.19
N PRO A 199 -3.42 -2.64 22.28
CA PRO A 199 -4.42 -3.11 23.23
C PRO A 199 -5.28 -2.01 23.85
N ARG A 200 -4.72 -0.82 24.09
CA ARG A 200 -5.46 0.31 24.70
C ARG A 200 -6.42 0.98 23.72
N TRP A 201 -6.01 1.10 22.47
CA TRP A 201 -6.85 1.65 21.42
C TRP A 201 -8.00 0.68 21.08
N LEU A 202 -7.68 -0.61 20.96
CA LEU A 202 -8.66 -1.67 20.72
C LEU A 202 -9.69 -1.78 21.86
N GLU A 203 -9.28 -1.58 23.12
CA GLU A 203 -10.21 -1.54 24.25
C GLU A 203 -11.29 -0.45 24.08
N THR A 204 -10.94 0.69 23.49
CA THR A 204 -11.90 1.77 23.21
C THR A 204 -12.84 1.38 22.08
N VAL A 205 -12.32 0.81 20.99
CA VAL A 205 -13.12 0.30 19.85
C VAL A 205 -14.15 -0.73 20.31
N LYS A 206 -13.78 -1.61 21.24
CA LYS A 206 -14.67 -2.65 21.77
C LYS A 206 -15.76 -2.11 22.72
N LYS A 207 -15.49 -1.00 23.42
CA LYS A 207 -16.44 -0.38 24.34
C LYS A 207 -17.42 0.54 23.63
N ASP A 208 -16.97 1.19 22.56
CA ASP A 208 -17.72 2.21 21.86
C ASP A 208 -18.28 1.71 20.54
N GLY A 209 -19.58 1.48 20.50
CA GLY A 209 -20.29 1.08 19.29
C GLY A 209 -20.35 2.17 18.21
N ASP A 210 -20.05 3.43 18.55
CA ASP A 210 -20.07 4.52 17.60
C ASP A 210 -18.86 4.46 16.63
N VAL A 211 -17.76 3.79 16.99
CA VAL A 211 -16.61 3.61 16.07
C VAL A 211 -17.01 2.90 14.79
N LEU A 212 -17.76 1.79 14.90
CA LEU A 212 -18.28 1.09 13.71
C LEU A 212 -19.22 1.98 12.90
N ARG A 213 -20.06 2.80 13.57
CA ARG A 213 -20.95 3.74 12.90
C ARG A 213 -20.14 4.76 12.09
N SER A 214 -19.07 5.32 12.65
CA SER A 214 -18.25 6.32 11.97
C SER A 214 -17.47 5.71 10.80
N VAL A 215 -16.86 4.53 10.99
CA VAL A 215 -16.19 3.79 9.90
C VAL A 215 -17.17 3.50 8.75
N THR A 216 -18.35 2.95 9.07
CA THR A 216 -19.34 2.62 8.03
C THR A 216 -19.91 3.86 7.36
N PHE A 217 -20.17 4.93 8.10
CA PHE A 217 -20.63 6.20 7.55
C PHE A 217 -19.60 6.76 6.56
N ILE A 218 -18.32 6.87 6.96
CA ILE A 218 -17.26 7.41 6.09
C ILE A 218 -17.13 6.60 4.80
N LEU A 219 -17.09 5.28 4.89
CA LEU A 219 -17.01 4.41 3.71
C LEU A 219 -18.25 4.52 2.80
N GLN A 220 -19.42 4.84 3.36
CA GLN A 220 -20.67 5.02 2.61
C GLN A 220 -20.83 6.40 1.97
N SER A 221 -20.31 7.47 2.59
CA SER A 221 -20.71 8.83 2.24
C SER A 221 -19.56 9.75 1.83
N SER A 222 -18.31 9.41 2.15
CA SER A 222 -17.17 10.26 1.80
C SER A 222 -16.90 10.23 0.30
N THR A 223 -16.63 11.38 -0.32
CA THR A 223 -16.08 11.47 -1.67
C THR A 223 -14.57 11.73 -1.66
N ASN A 224 -13.98 11.90 -0.47
CA ASN A 224 -12.54 12.08 -0.31
C ASN A 224 -11.85 10.70 -0.36
N SER A 225 -11.08 10.47 -1.43
CA SER A 225 -10.39 9.20 -1.67
C SER A 225 -9.32 8.87 -0.65
N ASP A 226 -8.65 9.88 -0.09
CA ASP A 226 -7.57 9.67 0.88
C ASP A 226 -8.17 9.29 2.25
N LEU A 227 -9.31 9.89 2.61
CA LEU A 227 -10.07 9.50 3.78
C LEU A 227 -10.60 8.05 3.66
N ILE A 228 -11.15 7.68 2.50
CA ILE A 228 -11.60 6.29 2.26
C ILE A 228 -10.42 5.32 2.37
N HIS A 229 -9.26 5.68 1.82
CA HIS A 229 -8.05 4.87 1.93
C HIS A 229 -7.65 4.64 3.39
N ASN A 230 -7.52 5.72 4.18
CA ASN A 230 -7.12 5.61 5.58
C ASN A 230 -8.14 4.80 6.41
N VAL A 231 -9.43 4.97 6.15
CA VAL A 231 -10.46 4.20 6.87
C VAL A 231 -10.51 2.75 6.41
N ALA A 232 -10.23 2.45 5.14
CA ALA A 232 -10.08 1.09 4.67
C ALA A 232 -8.87 0.40 5.32
N ASP A 233 -7.73 1.10 5.44
CA ASP A 233 -6.51 0.59 6.08
C ASP A 233 -6.72 0.38 7.59
N LEU A 234 -7.40 1.33 8.25
CA LEU A 234 -7.82 1.18 9.64
C LEU A 234 -8.77 0.00 9.85
N LEU A 235 -9.75 -0.18 8.96
CA LEU A 235 -10.69 -1.29 9.04
C LEU A 235 -9.97 -2.62 8.89
N ASP A 236 -9.08 -2.74 7.90
CA ASP A 236 -8.30 -3.94 7.64
C ASP A 236 -7.51 -4.36 8.88
N GLN A 237 -6.76 -3.42 9.46
CA GLN A 237 -6.01 -3.63 10.69
C GLN A 237 -6.90 -4.05 11.86
N LEU A 238 -8.09 -3.46 12.02
CA LEU A 238 -9.00 -3.79 13.11
C LEU A 238 -9.57 -5.21 12.98
N LEU A 239 -9.92 -5.62 11.76
CA LEU A 239 -10.43 -6.96 11.50
C LEU A 239 -9.36 -8.04 11.73
N ASP A 240 -8.09 -7.73 11.44
CA ASP A 240 -6.96 -8.66 11.65
C ASP A 240 -6.49 -8.73 13.11
N LEU A 241 -6.64 -7.64 13.88
CA LEU A 241 -6.16 -7.59 15.28
C LEU A 241 -7.01 -8.39 16.27
N ASP A 242 -8.31 -8.58 16.00
CA ASP A 242 -9.22 -9.20 16.97
C ASP A 242 -10.37 -9.99 16.34
N ASP A 243 -10.32 -11.31 16.49
CA ASP A 243 -11.37 -12.22 16.02
C ASP A 243 -12.76 -11.86 16.59
N GLY A 244 -12.83 -11.40 17.85
CA GLY A 244 -14.09 -11.01 18.48
C GLY A 244 -14.72 -9.81 17.77
N LEU A 245 -13.91 -8.81 17.43
CA LEU A 245 -14.31 -7.65 16.66
C LEU A 245 -14.75 -8.06 15.25
N LEU A 246 -13.97 -8.90 14.57
CA LEU A 246 -14.32 -9.45 13.26
C LEU A 246 -15.70 -10.10 13.28
N GLN A 247 -16.00 -10.96 14.26
CA GLN A 247 -17.30 -11.61 14.38
C GLN A 247 -18.45 -10.62 14.58
N VAL A 248 -18.25 -9.57 15.39
CA VAL A 248 -19.30 -8.58 15.69
C VAL A 248 -19.52 -7.60 14.52
N TRP A 249 -18.46 -7.24 13.80
CA TRP A 249 -18.50 -6.24 12.73
C TRP A 249 -18.90 -6.82 11.37
N SER A 250 -18.77 -8.13 11.17
CA SER A 250 -19.09 -8.86 9.93
C SER A 250 -20.60 -8.93 9.62
N GLY A 251 -21.30 -7.80 9.65
CA GLY A 251 -22.73 -7.70 9.33
C GLY A 251 -23.00 -7.03 7.98
N PRO A 252 -24.27 -7.07 7.52
CA PRO A 252 -24.70 -6.41 6.28
C PRO A 252 -24.36 -4.91 6.23
N VAL A 253 -24.38 -4.22 7.38
CA VAL A 253 -24.09 -2.78 7.46
C VAL A 253 -22.67 -2.47 6.98
N LEU A 254 -21.67 -3.24 7.44
CA LEU A 254 -20.28 -3.05 7.03
C LEU A 254 -20.06 -3.49 5.58
N ILE A 255 -20.65 -4.61 5.16
CA ILE A 255 -20.56 -5.08 3.77
C ILE A 255 -21.14 -4.04 2.81
N GLN A 256 -22.29 -3.44 3.14
CA GLN A 256 -22.88 -2.36 2.36
C GLN A 256 -21.95 -1.15 2.30
N ALA A 257 -21.29 -0.80 3.41
CA ALA A 257 -20.35 0.31 3.44
C ALA A 257 -19.14 0.09 2.54
N ILE A 258 -18.53 -1.09 2.61
CA ILE A 258 -17.42 -1.47 1.74
C ILE A 258 -17.85 -1.49 0.27
N THR A 259 -19.06 -1.97 -0.01
CA THR A 259 -19.63 -2.01 -1.37
C THR A 259 -19.78 -0.60 -1.96
N GLU A 260 -20.23 0.37 -1.17
CA GLU A 260 -20.35 1.76 -1.62
C GLU A 260 -18.97 2.38 -1.86
N ALA A 261 -18.02 2.18 -0.94
CA ALA A 261 -16.64 2.59 -1.11
C ALA A 261 -16.01 2.02 -2.40
N LEU A 262 -16.26 0.75 -2.71
CA LEU A 262 -15.80 0.12 -3.95
C LEU A 262 -16.43 0.72 -5.21
N ASN A 263 -17.68 1.22 -5.16
CA ASN A 263 -18.34 1.85 -6.30
C ASN A 263 -17.81 3.26 -6.61
N GLN A 264 -17.38 3.99 -5.59
CA GLN A 264 -16.95 5.39 -5.73
C GLN A 264 -15.43 5.55 -5.95
N ILE A 265 -14.63 4.55 -5.59
CA ILE A 265 -13.17 4.59 -5.78
C ILE A 265 -12.79 4.29 -7.23
N SER A 266 -11.93 5.14 -7.78
CA SER A 266 -11.42 4.98 -9.14
C SER A 266 -10.49 3.76 -9.29
N SER A 267 -10.51 3.12 -10.45
CA SER A 267 -9.81 1.85 -10.73
C SER A 267 -8.28 1.91 -10.62
N ASP A 268 -7.70 3.11 -10.65
CA ASP A 268 -6.26 3.36 -10.48
C ASP A 268 -5.80 3.32 -9.02
N ARG A 269 -6.72 3.42 -8.05
CA ARG A 269 -6.42 3.34 -6.61
C ARG A 269 -6.31 1.89 -6.13
N VAL A 270 -5.35 1.15 -6.70
CA VAL A 270 -5.19 -0.30 -6.50
C VAL A 270 -5.05 -0.69 -5.03
N ASN A 271 -4.30 0.09 -4.23
CA ASN A 271 -4.11 -0.22 -2.80
C ASN A 271 -5.43 -0.14 -2.01
N THR A 272 -6.23 0.91 -2.23
CA THR A 272 -7.54 1.06 -1.59
C THR A 272 -8.49 -0.06 -2.00
N LEU A 273 -8.52 -0.40 -3.29
CA LEU A 273 -9.33 -1.53 -3.77
C LEU A 273 -8.88 -2.85 -3.14
N SER A 274 -7.56 -3.05 -2.97
CA SER A 274 -7.00 -4.23 -2.32
C SER A 274 -7.47 -4.36 -0.87
N LEU A 275 -7.38 -3.28 -0.08
CA LEU A 275 -7.82 -3.26 1.31
C LEU A 275 -9.33 -3.55 1.43
N LEU A 276 -10.16 -2.90 0.62
CA LEU A 276 -11.60 -3.11 0.64
C LEU A 276 -11.99 -4.55 0.24
N HIS A 277 -11.32 -5.13 -0.75
CA HIS A 277 -11.56 -6.52 -1.14
C HIS A 277 -11.02 -7.53 -0.12
N HIS A 278 -9.89 -7.25 0.52
CA HIS A 278 -9.36 -8.06 1.61
C HIS A 278 -10.33 -8.06 2.80
N SER A 279 -10.83 -6.89 3.21
CA SER A 279 -11.86 -6.77 4.24
C SER A 279 -13.10 -7.61 3.92
N LEU A 280 -13.61 -7.61 2.68
CA LEU A 280 -14.71 -8.51 2.29
C LEU A 280 -14.34 -10.00 2.39
N GLN A 281 -13.10 -10.36 2.05
CA GLN A 281 -12.62 -11.74 2.15
C GLN A 281 -12.51 -12.20 3.61
N VAL A 282 -11.93 -11.39 4.50
CA VAL A 282 -11.85 -11.71 5.93
C VAL A 282 -13.26 -11.82 6.54
N ILE A 283 -14.17 -10.88 6.22
CA ILE A 283 -15.58 -10.95 6.63
C ILE A 283 -16.25 -12.26 6.16
N SER A 284 -15.93 -12.73 4.94
CA SER A 284 -16.49 -13.96 4.36
C SER A 284 -16.10 -15.25 5.11
N THR A 285 -15.15 -15.18 6.05
CA THR A 285 -14.77 -16.30 6.91
C THR A 285 -15.69 -16.49 8.12
N THR A 286 -16.59 -15.54 8.38
CA THR A 286 -17.53 -15.56 9.51
C THR A 286 -18.94 -15.94 9.07
N ASP A 287 -19.73 -16.57 9.94
CA ASP A 287 -21.12 -16.94 9.61
C ASP A 287 -22.00 -15.71 9.33
N SER A 288 -21.89 -14.67 10.16
CA SER A 288 -22.61 -13.40 9.96
C SER A 288 -22.23 -12.72 8.64
N GLY A 289 -20.93 -12.75 8.30
CA GLY A 289 -20.44 -12.16 7.07
C GLY A 289 -20.94 -12.92 5.84
N ILE A 290 -20.95 -14.26 5.89
CA ILE A 290 -21.53 -15.10 4.84
C ILE A 290 -23.01 -14.77 4.64
N ASP A 291 -23.80 -14.69 5.72
CA ASP A 291 -25.22 -14.37 5.64
C ASP A 291 -25.45 -12.98 5.03
N GLY A 292 -24.66 -11.98 5.44
CA GLY A 292 -24.71 -10.63 4.88
C GLY A 292 -24.27 -10.56 3.41
N LEU A 293 -23.29 -11.35 2.98
CA LEU A 293 -22.87 -11.45 1.59
C LEU A 293 -23.95 -12.07 0.71
N VAL A 294 -24.71 -13.03 1.24
CA VAL A 294 -25.87 -13.62 0.53
C VAL A 294 -26.99 -12.59 0.40
N GLU A 295 -27.32 -11.89 1.49
CA GLU A 295 -28.33 -10.83 1.51
C GLU A 295 -28.01 -9.72 0.49
N LEU A 296 -26.76 -9.25 0.47
CA LEU A 296 -26.29 -8.17 -0.40
C LEU A 296 -25.70 -8.66 -1.71
N SER A 297 -25.95 -9.92 -2.09
CA SER A 297 -25.32 -10.53 -3.25
C SER A 297 -25.60 -9.81 -4.58
N GLU A 298 -26.71 -9.08 -4.68
CA GLU A 298 -27.04 -8.26 -5.85
C GLU A 298 -26.10 -7.07 -6.04
N LYS A 299 -25.56 -6.52 -4.94
CA LYS A 299 -24.64 -5.38 -4.96
C LYS A 299 -23.18 -5.82 -5.00
N VAL A 300 -22.83 -6.87 -4.25
CA VAL A 300 -21.44 -7.35 -4.14
C VAL A 300 -20.99 -8.10 -5.39
N HIS A 301 -21.85 -8.94 -5.98
CA HIS A 301 -21.48 -9.79 -7.11
C HIS A 301 -21.00 -9.01 -8.36
N PRO A 302 -21.67 -7.92 -8.78
CA PRO A 302 -21.20 -7.11 -9.91
C PRO A 302 -19.80 -6.54 -9.68
N LEU A 303 -19.50 -6.05 -8.48
CA LEU A 303 -18.18 -5.49 -8.15
C LEU A 303 -17.07 -6.53 -8.25
N VAL A 304 -17.26 -7.67 -7.58
CA VAL A 304 -16.33 -8.81 -7.60
C VAL A 304 -16.13 -9.33 -9.04
N SER A 305 -17.22 -9.43 -9.81
CA SER A 305 -17.17 -9.88 -11.21
C SER A 305 -16.50 -8.86 -12.13
N SER A 306 -16.73 -7.57 -11.93
CA SER A 306 -16.08 -6.50 -12.69
C SER A 306 -14.58 -6.56 -12.46
N PHE A 307 -14.14 -6.62 -11.20
CA PHE A 307 -12.72 -6.69 -10.87
C PHE A 307 -12.02 -7.86 -11.57
N ILE A 308 -12.58 -9.08 -11.50
CA ILE A 308 -12.06 -10.25 -12.24
C ILE A 308 -12.01 -10.00 -13.75
N CYS A 309 -13.01 -9.30 -14.29
CA CYS A 309 -13.09 -9.01 -15.71
C CYS A 309 -12.09 -7.94 -16.16
N ASP A 310 -11.82 -6.95 -15.31
CA ASP A 310 -10.98 -5.78 -15.61
C ASP A 310 -9.48 -6.11 -15.62
N VAL A 311 -9.08 -7.27 -15.06
CA VAL A 311 -7.71 -7.79 -15.21
C VAL A 311 -7.43 -8.28 -16.66
N PHE A 312 -8.47 -8.43 -17.48
CA PHE A 312 -8.33 -8.79 -18.89
C PHE A 312 -8.49 -7.54 -19.78
N GLU A 313 -7.38 -6.87 -20.07
CA GLU A 313 -7.32 -5.72 -20.98
C GLU A 313 -7.07 -6.20 -22.41
N ASP A 314 -7.96 -5.89 -23.36
CA ASP A 314 -7.89 -6.31 -24.77
C ASP A 314 -7.64 -7.81 -25.00
N GLY A 315 -8.09 -8.64 -24.05
CA GLY A 315 -7.91 -10.10 -24.07
C GLY A 315 -6.54 -10.57 -23.58
N VAL A 316 -5.69 -9.66 -23.07
CA VAL A 316 -4.44 -9.97 -22.40
C VAL A 316 -4.64 -9.93 -20.89
N LEU A 317 -4.15 -10.95 -20.21
CA LEU A 317 -4.21 -11.06 -18.76
C LEU A 317 -3.11 -10.20 -18.10
N SER A 318 -3.50 -9.16 -17.37
CA SER A 318 -2.61 -8.26 -16.63
C SER A 318 -2.74 -8.48 -15.12
N MET A 319 -2.07 -9.51 -14.59
CA MET A 319 -2.14 -9.85 -13.15
C MET A 319 -1.17 -9.07 -12.27
N ARG A 320 -0.13 -8.46 -12.84
CA ARG A 320 1.03 -7.98 -12.08
C ARG A 320 0.62 -6.93 -11.04
N GLY A 321 0.84 -7.23 -9.77
CA GLY A 321 0.51 -6.36 -8.64
C GLY A 321 -0.96 -6.42 -8.21
N ARG A 322 -1.75 -7.35 -8.76
CA ARG A 322 -3.17 -7.57 -8.43
C ARG A 322 -3.45 -8.99 -7.95
N GLU A 323 -2.43 -9.82 -7.80
CA GLU A 323 -2.56 -11.25 -7.47
C GLU A 323 -3.26 -11.46 -6.13
N ASN A 324 -2.86 -10.71 -5.09
CA ASN A 324 -3.47 -10.81 -3.77
C ASN A 324 -4.94 -10.36 -3.79
N THR A 325 -5.23 -9.21 -4.42
CA THR A 325 -6.60 -8.71 -4.54
C THR A 325 -7.48 -9.67 -5.33
N LEU A 326 -6.96 -10.26 -6.41
CA LEU A 326 -7.65 -11.30 -7.16
C LEU A 326 -7.95 -12.54 -6.30
N ALA A 327 -6.99 -12.99 -5.49
CA ALA A 327 -7.18 -14.08 -4.55
C ALA A 327 -8.33 -13.77 -3.58
N SER A 328 -8.35 -12.57 -2.97
CA SER A 328 -9.43 -12.13 -2.08
C SER A 328 -10.79 -12.09 -2.80
N VAL A 329 -10.85 -11.51 -3.99
CA VAL A 329 -12.07 -11.39 -4.81
C VAL A 329 -12.61 -12.77 -5.20
N ILE A 330 -11.74 -13.70 -5.60
CA ILE A 330 -12.12 -15.08 -5.95
C ILE A 330 -12.59 -15.85 -4.73
N SER A 331 -11.96 -15.64 -3.56
CA SER A 331 -12.40 -16.23 -2.29
C SER A 331 -13.83 -15.84 -1.94
N VAL A 332 -14.13 -14.53 -1.98
CA VAL A 332 -15.50 -14.00 -1.77
C VAL A 332 -16.48 -14.59 -2.78
N LEU A 333 -16.10 -14.63 -4.07
CA LEU A 333 -16.96 -15.20 -5.11
C LEU A 333 -17.27 -16.68 -4.85
N SER A 334 -16.30 -17.46 -4.36
CA SER A 334 -16.46 -18.89 -4.05
C SER A 334 -17.54 -19.12 -2.99
N VAL A 335 -17.46 -18.34 -1.89
CA VAL A 335 -18.47 -18.33 -0.83
C VAL A 335 -19.84 -17.96 -1.39
N MET A 336 -19.92 -16.87 -2.17
CA MET A 336 -21.18 -16.39 -2.74
C MET A 336 -21.80 -17.40 -3.71
N VAL A 337 -21.00 -18.08 -4.53
CA VAL A 337 -21.49 -19.11 -5.47
C VAL A 337 -22.09 -20.29 -4.75
N LEU A 338 -21.47 -20.72 -3.65
CA LEU A 338 -21.94 -21.86 -2.87
C LEU A 338 -23.23 -21.54 -2.10
N ARG A 339 -23.39 -20.29 -1.65
CA ARG A 339 -24.46 -19.89 -0.72
C ARG A 339 -25.62 -19.13 -1.38
N SER A 340 -25.38 -18.41 -2.48
CA SER A 340 -26.40 -17.62 -3.19
C SER A 340 -26.76 -18.22 -4.55
N ARG A 341 -27.97 -18.75 -4.67
CA ARG A 341 -28.50 -19.30 -5.94
C ARG A 341 -28.55 -18.26 -7.04
N ASP A 342 -28.78 -17.00 -6.71
CA ASP A 342 -28.91 -15.95 -7.72
C ASP A 342 -27.55 -15.57 -8.30
N VAL A 343 -26.47 -15.66 -7.51
CA VAL A 343 -25.09 -15.55 -8.01
C VAL A 343 -24.78 -16.69 -8.97
N SER A 344 -25.09 -17.95 -8.59
CA SER A 344 -24.86 -19.10 -9.49
C SER A 344 -25.62 -18.97 -10.81
N LYS A 345 -26.88 -18.51 -10.76
CA LYS A 345 -27.68 -18.22 -11.98
C LYS A 345 -27.05 -17.12 -12.83
N ARG A 346 -26.60 -16.02 -12.23
CA ARG A 346 -25.94 -14.91 -12.95
C ARG A 346 -24.66 -15.39 -13.65
N LEU A 347 -23.85 -16.21 -12.97
CA LEU A 347 -22.67 -16.82 -13.58
C LEU A 347 -22.99 -17.80 -14.71
N ALA A 348 -24.12 -18.51 -14.64
CA ALA A 348 -24.57 -19.42 -15.70
C ALA A 348 -25.05 -18.69 -16.97
N GLN A 349 -25.34 -17.39 -16.90
CA GLN A 349 -25.78 -16.61 -18.05
C GLN A 349 -24.68 -16.56 -19.13
N LYS A 350 -25.09 -16.63 -20.40
CA LYS A 350 -24.16 -16.60 -21.55
C LYS A 350 -23.33 -15.31 -21.62
N GLU A 351 -23.92 -14.20 -21.18
CA GLU A 351 -23.31 -12.87 -21.18
C GLU A 351 -22.24 -12.73 -20.09
N SER A 352 -22.29 -13.53 -19.02
CA SER A 352 -21.32 -13.46 -17.93
C SER A 352 -19.93 -13.87 -18.40
N ARG A 353 -18.96 -12.95 -18.33
CA ARG A 353 -17.56 -13.19 -18.70
C ARG A 353 -16.75 -13.85 -17.58
N THR A 354 -17.24 -13.77 -16.32
CA THR A 354 -16.51 -14.16 -15.11
C THR A 354 -15.97 -15.59 -15.17
N ILE A 355 -16.82 -16.60 -15.39
CA ILE A 355 -16.37 -18.01 -15.48
C ILE A 355 -15.31 -18.18 -16.57
N LYS A 356 -15.52 -17.58 -17.74
CA LYS A 356 -14.59 -17.69 -18.87
C LYS A 356 -13.22 -17.13 -18.49
N HIS A 357 -13.19 -16.00 -17.82
CA HIS A 357 -11.96 -15.32 -17.38
C HIS A 357 -11.25 -16.10 -16.27
N LEU A 358 -11.96 -16.62 -15.27
CA LEU A 358 -11.38 -17.49 -14.24
C LEU A 358 -10.80 -18.77 -14.84
N THR A 359 -11.50 -19.35 -15.82
CA THR A 359 -11.06 -20.56 -16.52
C THR A 359 -9.83 -20.29 -17.39
N GLU A 360 -9.76 -19.13 -18.04
CA GLU A 360 -8.56 -18.69 -18.78
C GLU A 360 -7.38 -18.41 -17.84
N MET A 361 -7.64 -17.78 -16.69
CA MET A 361 -6.61 -17.45 -15.70
C MET A 361 -5.93 -18.72 -15.17
N LEU A 362 -6.71 -19.71 -14.71
CA LEU A 362 -6.18 -20.99 -14.25
C LEU A 362 -5.41 -21.72 -15.36
N TYR A 363 -5.94 -21.72 -16.58
CA TYR A 363 -5.27 -22.34 -17.73
C TYR A 363 -3.90 -21.70 -18.03
N ILE A 364 -3.81 -20.37 -17.96
CA ILE A 364 -2.54 -19.65 -18.17
C ILE A 364 -1.53 -19.99 -17.08
N ILE A 365 -1.96 -19.98 -15.80
CA ILE A 365 -1.10 -20.32 -14.65
C ILE A 365 -0.59 -21.76 -14.77
N HIS A 366 -1.50 -22.72 -14.95
CA HIS A 366 -1.16 -24.14 -15.12
C HIS A 366 -0.18 -24.39 -16.28
N ARG A 367 -0.38 -23.72 -17.42
CA ARG A 367 0.50 -23.87 -18.60
C ARG A 367 1.92 -23.33 -18.35
N LYS A 368 2.06 -22.25 -17.57
CA LYS A 368 3.38 -21.69 -17.23
C LYS A 368 4.18 -22.67 -16.37
N GLU A 369 3.54 -23.36 -15.44
CA GLU A 369 4.18 -24.38 -14.61
C GLU A 369 4.57 -25.64 -15.41
N ALA A 370 3.72 -26.07 -16.34
CA ALA A 370 3.98 -27.22 -17.20
C ALA A 370 5.10 -26.97 -18.25
N SER A 371 5.54 -25.72 -18.43
CA SER A 371 6.57 -25.37 -19.42
C SER A 371 7.98 -25.65 -18.85
N PRO A 372 8.85 -26.39 -19.58
CA PRO A 372 10.12 -26.91 -19.06
C PRO A 372 11.21 -25.87 -18.70
N SER A 373 10.94 -24.55 -18.78
CA SER A 373 11.86 -23.49 -18.35
C SER A 373 11.72 -23.07 -16.88
N SER A 374 10.61 -23.40 -16.21
CA SER A 374 10.42 -23.11 -14.77
C SER A 374 11.08 -24.15 -13.85
N ARG A 375 11.43 -25.32 -14.39
CA ARG A 375 12.00 -26.44 -13.64
C ARG A 375 13.53 -26.44 -13.71
N LYS A 376 14.20 -25.38 -13.22
CA LYS A 376 15.66 -25.37 -12.99
C LYS A 376 16.08 -24.51 -11.80
N LEU A 377 16.26 -25.14 -10.65
CA LEU A 377 17.51 -25.07 -9.89
C LEU A 377 17.79 -26.49 -9.37
N PRO A 378 18.91 -27.14 -9.72
CA PRO A 378 19.30 -28.37 -9.05
C PRO A 378 19.77 -28.03 -7.64
N THR A 379 19.07 -28.51 -6.62
CA THR A 379 19.66 -28.72 -5.30
C THR A 379 20.80 -29.71 -5.47
N ASN A 380 22.03 -29.25 -5.23
CA ASN A 380 23.21 -30.11 -5.09
C ASN A 380 23.04 -31.00 -3.86
N GLN A 381 22.32 -32.11 -4.02
CA GLN A 381 22.38 -33.28 -3.16
C GLN A 381 22.38 -34.48 -4.09
N ASP A 382 23.53 -34.73 -4.70
CA ASP A 382 24.02 -36.06 -5.10
C ASP A 382 25.32 -35.88 -5.88
N ALA A 383 26.39 -35.53 -5.17
CA ALA A 383 27.75 -35.77 -5.63
C ALA A 383 28.39 -36.84 -4.74
N PRO A 384 28.90 -37.95 -5.30
CA PRO A 384 29.50 -39.04 -4.52
C PRO A 384 30.79 -38.56 -3.83
N PRO A 385 31.18 -39.18 -2.69
CA PRO A 385 32.24 -38.65 -1.84
C PRO A 385 33.61 -38.88 -2.49
N ALA A 386 34.33 -37.80 -2.80
CA ALA A 386 35.73 -37.88 -3.19
C ALA A 386 36.62 -37.84 -1.94
N ALA A 387 37.43 -38.90 -1.79
CA ALA A 387 38.40 -39.13 -0.72
C ALA A 387 39.55 -38.09 -0.69
N PRO A 388 40.30 -37.97 0.42
CA PRO A 388 41.21 -36.85 0.65
C PRO A 388 42.56 -37.06 -0.03
N ALA A 389 43.16 -36.00 -0.56
CA ALA A 389 44.53 -36.02 -1.07
C ALA A 389 45.41 -35.02 -0.31
N HIS A 390 46.35 -35.56 0.47
CA HIS A 390 47.56 -34.84 0.88
C HIS A 390 48.62 -34.88 -0.26
N PRO A 391 49.63 -34.00 -0.21
CA PRO A 391 50.39 -33.56 -1.38
C PRO A 391 51.69 -34.36 -1.58
N ASN A 392 52.16 -34.52 -2.84
CA ASN A 392 53.50 -34.07 -3.28
C ASN A 392 53.85 -34.47 -4.73
N ASN A 393 54.56 -33.55 -5.38
CA ASN A 393 55.72 -33.71 -6.29
C ASN A 393 55.71 -34.66 -7.51
N ASN A 394 56.02 -34.00 -8.64
CA ASN A 394 57.20 -34.20 -9.52
C ASN A 394 57.01 -34.73 -10.95
N HIS A 395 57.63 -33.94 -11.86
CA HIS A 395 58.34 -34.25 -13.11
C HIS A 395 57.53 -34.46 -14.41
N ARG A 396 57.70 -33.51 -15.36
CA ARG A 396 58.43 -33.61 -16.67
C ARG A 396 57.60 -34.36 -17.73
N GLU A 397 57.39 -33.91 -18.96
CA GLU A 397 58.28 -33.35 -20.00
C GLU A 397 57.33 -32.91 -21.15
N SER A 398 57.33 -31.67 -21.64
CA SER A 398 58.13 -31.10 -22.74
C SER A 398 57.46 -31.08 -24.13
N ALA A 399 57.62 -29.90 -24.76
CA ALA A 399 57.62 -29.58 -26.20
C ALA A 399 56.25 -29.40 -26.91
N SER A 400 56.07 -28.43 -27.80
CA SER A 400 56.80 -27.21 -28.18
C SER A 400 55.96 -26.48 -29.24
N SER A 401 56.23 -25.18 -29.37
CA SER A 401 56.14 -24.37 -30.60
C SER A 401 54.80 -23.73 -30.96
N ASP A 402 54.75 -22.50 -31.46
CA ASP A 402 55.52 -21.26 -31.32
C ASP A 402 54.82 -20.23 -32.22
N LYS A 403 55.15 -18.94 -32.02
CA LYS A 403 54.86 -17.74 -32.86
C LYS A 403 53.63 -16.92 -32.45
N GLN A 404 53.70 -15.60 -32.32
CA GLN A 404 54.80 -14.64 -32.36
C GLN A 404 54.29 -13.29 -31.83
N GLU A 405 55.15 -12.60 -31.11
CA GLU A 405 55.11 -11.22 -30.59
C GLU A 405 55.10 -10.14 -31.75
N PRO A 406 54.93 -8.81 -31.52
CA PRO A 406 55.89 -8.03 -30.71
C PRO A 406 55.37 -6.83 -29.88
N GLN A 407 56.22 -6.52 -28.91
CA GLN A 407 56.30 -5.40 -27.97
C GLN A 407 56.38 -4.00 -28.60
N LYS A 408 56.06 -2.96 -27.80
CA LYS A 408 56.88 -1.75 -27.67
C LYS A 408 56.74 -1.08 -26.29
N ARG A 409 57.89 -0.57 -25.81
CA ARG A 409 58.26 0.14 -24.57
C ARG A 409 57.48 1.46 -24.41
N ASP A 410 57.43 2.20 -23.29
CA ASP A 410 58.46 2.56 -22.29
C ASP A 410 57.84 3.40 -21.15
N GLY A 411 58.50 3.47 -19.98
CA GLY A 411 58.30 4.47 -18.89
C GLY A 411 57.10 4.22 -17.95
N GLY A 412 57.14 4.39 -16.63
CA GLY A 412 58.09 5.01 -15.73
C GLY A 412 57.33 5.77 -14.62
N ARG A 413 57.23 5.16 -13.43
CA ARG A 413 56.92 5.72 -12.08
C ARG A 413 55.59 6.46 -11.84
N GLY A 414 54.88 6.00 -10.80
CA GLY A 414 53.87 6.75 -10.06
C GLY A 414 53.03 5.84 -9.17
N ASP A 415 53.38 5.75 -7.88
CA ASP A 415 52.64 5.00 -6.88
C ASP A 415 51.19 5.53 -6.75
N GLY A 416 50.23 4.69 -7.11
CA GLY A 416 48.80 4.92 -6.96
C GLY A 416 48.23 4.03 -5.87
N ILE A 417 47.63 4.67 -4.87
CA ILE A 417 46.85 4.07 -3.78
C ILE A 417 45.71 3.22 -4.38
N SER A 418 45.76 1.91 -4.19
CA SER A 418 44.59 1.02 -4.28
C SER A 418 43.87 1.10 -2.92
N GLY A 419 42.56 1.28 -2.83
CA GLY A 419 41.50 0.64 -3.59
C GLY A 419 40.78 -0.31 -2.62
N GLY A 420 39.88 0.25 -1.79
CA GLY A 420 39.09 -0.50 -0.82
C GLY A 420 37.75 0.17 -0.64
N GLY A 421 36.72 -0.38 -1.27
CA GLY A 421 35.34 0.11 -1.15
C GLY A 421 34.52 -0.28 -2.37
N GLY A 422 33.80 -1.41 -2.28
CA GLY A 422 32.86 -1.80 -3.32
C GLY A 422 32.52 -3.29 -3.31
N ASP A 423 31.98 -3.81 -2.20
CA ASP A 423 31.35 -5.14 -2.21
C ASP A 423 30.04 -5.23 -1.39
N GLY A 424 29.56 -4.11 -0.84
CA GLY A 424 28.31 -4.05 -0.07
C GLY A 424 27.04 -3.99 -0.94
N CYS A 425 27.06 -3.31 -2.08
CA CYS A 425 25.85 -3.03 -2.86
C CYS A 425 25.36 -4.18 -3.76
N HIS A 426 26.21 -5.15 -4.11
CA HIS A 426 25.80 -6.27 -4.95
C HIS A 426 25.16 -7.42 -4.16
N GLY A 427 25.49 -7.55 -2.86
CA GLY A 427 24.85 -8.52 -1.97
C GLY A 427 23.42 -8.14 -1.61
N ASP A 428 23.16 -6.85 -1.37
CA ASP A 428 21.82 -6.34 -1.05
C ASP A 428 20.85 -6.47 -2.22
N ARG A 429 21.25 -6.00 -3.42
CA ARG A 429 20.39 -6.09 -4.61
C ARG A 429 20.02 -7.53 -4.98
N ARG A 430 20.93 -8.49 -4.82
CA ARG A 430 20.62 -9.90 -5.09
C ARG A 430 19.62 -10.47 -4.10
N LYS A 431 19.70 -10.08 -2.82
CA LYS A 431 18.73 -10.50 -1.80
C LYS A 431 17.35 -9.88 -2.04
N GLU A 432 17.30 -8.59 -2.33
CA GLU A 432 16.06 -7.90 -2.69
C GLU A 432 15.41 -8.52 -3.95
N GLU A 433 16.21 -8.85 -4.98
CA GLU A 433 15.73 -9.54 -6.18
C GLU A 433 15.24 -10.97 -5.89
N GLU A 434 15.90 -11.70 -5.00
CA GLU A 434 15.49 -13.04 -4.57
C GLU A 434 14.19 -13.00 -3.74
N GLU A 435 14.05 -12.05 -2.82
CA GLU A 435 12.84 -11.83 -2.01
C GLU A 435 11.66 -11.42 -2.88
N GLU A 436 11.84 -10.45 -3.80
CA GLU A 436 10.79 -10.03 -4.74
C GLU A 436 10.37 -11.19 -5.66
N ASN A 437 11.32 -12.04 -6.07
CA ASN A 437 11.00 -13.21 -6.87
C ASN A 437 10.26 -14.29 -6.06
N GLN A 438 10.62 -14.50 -4.79
CA GLN A 438 9.96 -15.44 -3.91
C GLN A 438 8.52 -15.01 -3.59
N GLU A 439 8.30 -13.72 -3.37
CA GLU A 439 6.98 -13.13 -3.16
C GLU A 439 6.07 -13.33 -4.38
N LYS A 440 6.59 -13.06 -5.59
CA LYS A 440 5.84 -13.29 -6.84
C LYS A 440 5.41 -14.74 -7.03
N VAL A 441 6.29 -15.68 -6.69
CA VAL A 441 5.97 -17.11 -6.76
C VAL A 441 4.87 -17.44 -5.75
N TRP A 442 5.00 -16.98 -4.51
CA TRP A 442 4.01 -17.21 -3.46
C TRP A 442 2.64 -16.64 -3.82
N LEU A 443 2.56 -15.39 -4.31
CA LEU A 443 1.33 -14.76 -4.76
C LEU A 443 0.65 -15.53 -5.90
N THR A 444 1.44 -16.09 -6.81
CA THR A 444 0.91 -16.89 -7.93
C THR A 444 0.31 -18.20 -7.44
N GLU A 445 0.97 -18.89 -6.49
CA GLU A 445 0.43 -20.10 -5.87
C GLU A 445 -0.84 -19.81 -5.05
N LEU A 446 -0.86 -18.73 -4.25
CA LEU A 446 -2.05 -18.31 -3.50
C LEU A 446 -3.25 -18.08 -4.44
N LEU A 447 -3.04 -17.36 -5.54
CA LEU A 447 -4.09 -17.12 -6.53
C LEU A 447 -4.59 -18.42 -7.17
N LYS A 448 -3.67 -19.34 -7.46
CA LYS A 448 -4.01 -20.66 -8.01
C LYS A 448 -4.84 -21.49 -7.03
N ASP A 449 -4.49 -21.50 -5.75
CA ASP A 449 -5.25 -22.18 -4.71
C ASP A 449 -6.67 -21.63 -4.63
N GLN A 450 -6.84 -20.30 -4.62
CA GLN A 450 -8.17 -19.68 -4.63
C GLN A 450 -8.97 -20.01 -5.91
N LEU A 451 -8.31 -20.11 -7.07
CA LEU A 451 -8.96 -20.56 -8.31
C LEU A 451 -9.42 -22.02 -8.20
N ILE A 452 -8.60 -22.91 -7.63
CA ILE A 452 -8.96 -24.32 -7.42
C ILE A 452 -10.15 -24.44 -6.48
N ASP A 453 -10.16 -23.69 -5.37
CA ASP A 453 -11.27 -23.65 -4.43
C ASP A 453 -12.56 -23.14 -5.07
N PHE A 454 -12.47 -22.08 -5.89
CA PHE A 454 -13.60 -21.60 -6.68
C PHE A 454 -14.16 -22.69 -7.60
N PHE A 455 -13.28 -23.41 -8.33
CA PHE A 455 -13.72 -24.48 -9.22
C PHE A 455 -14.32 -25.67 -8.45
N CYS A 456 -13.81 -26.00 -7.26
CA CYS A 456 -14.43 -26.97 -6.37
C CYS A 456 -15.86 -26.54 -5.98
N CYS A 457 -16.05 -25.28 -5.62
CA CYS A 457 -17.36 -24.73 -5.22
C CYS A 457 -18.34 -24.72 -6.39
N ILE A 458 -17.94 -24.20 -7.55
CA ILE A 458 -18.83 -24.05 -8.70
C ILE A 458 -19.23 -25.39 -9.31
N LEU A 459 -18.34 -26.41 -9.27
CA LEU A 459 -18.65 -27.75 -9.74
C LEU A 459 -19.68 -28.45 -8.84
N GLU A 460 -19.60 -28.25 -7.52
CA GLU A 460 -20.60 -28.78 -6.59
C GLU A 460 -22.01 -28.21 -6.87
N VAL A 461 -22.08 -26.91 -7.18
CA VAL A 461 -23.34 -26.27 -7.60
C VAL A 461 -23.79 -26.78 -8.97
N ALA A 462 -22.85 -26.93 -9.91
CA ALA A 462 -23.13 -27.38 -11.27
C ALA A 462 -23.70 -28.79 -11.33
N LYS A 463 -23.42 -29.68 -10.35
CA LYS A 463 -24.07 -31.01 -10.27
C LYS A 463 -25.60 -30.94 -10.34
N LYS A 464 -26.17 -29.84 -9.85
CA LYS A 464 -27.64 -29.63 -9.76
C LYS A 464 -28.15 -28.54 -10.73
N ASP A 465 -27.26 -27.85 -11.46
CA ASP A 465 -27.61 -26.74 -12.36
C ASP A 465 -27.11 -26.99 -13.80
N LYS A 466 -28.05 -27.36 -14.68
CA LYS A 466 -27.75 -27.62 -16.10
C LYS A 466 -27.25 -26.39 -16.86
N ALA A 467 -27.71 -25.19 -16.52
CA ALA A 467 -27.26 -23.98 -17.20
C ALA A 467 -25.79 -23.71 -16.88
N LEU A 468 -25.40 -23.94 -15.63
CA LEU A 468 -24.02 -23.82 -15.18
C LEU A 468 -23.10 -24.87 -15.81
N GLN A 469 -23.56 -26.13 -15.91
CA GLN A 469 -22.84 -27.17 -16.65
C GLN A 469 -22.59 -26.77 -18.11
N GLN A 470 -23.64 -26.29 -18.80
CA GLN A 470 -23.53 -25.80 -20.17
C GLN A 470 -22.55 -24.62 -20.29
N ARG A 471 -22.53 -23.73 -19.29
CA ARG A 471 -21.62 -22.60 -19.26
C ARG A 471 -20.17 -23.03 -19.12
N LEU A 472 -19.86 -23.95 -18.20
CA LEU A 472 -18.52 -24.53 -18.05
C LEU A 472 -18.08 -25.27 -19.32
N HIS A 473 -18.98 -26.05 -19.93
CA HIS A 473 -18.72 -26.70 -21.22
C HIS A 473 -18.33 -25.72 -22.34
N ALA A 474 -18.95 -24.54 -22.35
CA ALA A 474 -18.66 -23.51 -23.34
C ALA A 474 -17.24 -22.89 -23.19
N CYS A 475 -16.53 -23.13 -22.08
CA CYS A 475 -15.14 -22.68 -21.90
C CYS A 475 -14.13 -23.46 -22.77
N GLY A 476 -14.52 -24.63 -23.30
CA GLY A 476 -13.73 -25.43 -24.23
C GLY A 476 -12.82 -26.48 -23.55
N PRO A 477 -12.46 -27.54 -24.28
CA PRO A 477 -11.91 -28.77 -23.71
C PRO A 477 -10.54 -28.60 -23.06
N LYS A 478 -9.64 -27.79 -23.64
CA LYS A 478 -8.30 -27.57 -23.09
C LYS A 478 -8.31 -26.93 -21.71
N ARG A 479 -9.24 -25.99 -21.48
CA ARG A 479 -9.33 -25.30 -20.19
C ARG A 479 -10.02 -26.17 -19.14
N LEU A 480 -11.03 -26.95 -19.55
CA LEU A 480 -11.63 -27.97 -18.68
C LEU A 480 -10.62 -29.04 -18.25
N GLN A 481 -9.72 -29.45 -19.16
CA GLN A 481 -8.64 -30.35 -18.81
C GLN A 481 -7.69 -29.73 -17.78
N ALA A 482 -7.29 -28.46 -17.95
CA ALA A 482 -6.45 -27.78 -16.95
C ALA A 482 -7.15 -27.64 -15.59
N ILE A 483 -8.48 -27.45 -15.54
CA ILE A 483 -9.23 -27.51 -14.29
C ILE A 483 -9.13 -28.92 -13.69
N ALA A 484 -9.39 -29.96 -14.48
CA ALA A 484 -9.32 -31.34 -14.02
C ALA A 484 -7.93 -31.74 -13.49
N ASP A 485 -6.87 -31.29 -14.16
CA ASP A 485 -5.48 -31.57 -13.79
C ASP A 485 -5.06 -30.90 -12.46
N CYS A 486 -5.75 -29.82 -12.06
CA CYS A 486 -5.48 -29.09 -10.83
C CYS A 486 -6.37 -29.51 -9.65
N LEU A 487 -7.43 -30.29 -9.87
CA LEU A 487 -8.36 -30.65 -8.80
C LEU A 487 -7.83 -31.81 -7.93
N PRO A 488 -8.19 -31.86 -6.63
CA PRO A 488 -7.89 -32.99 -5.76
C PRO A 488 -8.42 -34.33 -6.31
N GLU A 489 -7.65 -35.43 -6.14
CA GLU A 489 -7.96 -36.76 -6.70
C GLU A 489 -9.31 -37.34 -6.21
N ASP A 490 -9.77 -36.93 -5.03
CA ASP A 490 -11.04 -37.31 -4.41
C ASP A 490 -12.25 -36.54 -4.98
N ARG A 491 -12.02 -35.55 -5.83
CA ARG A 491 -13.03 -34.66 -6.44
C ARG A 491 -13.10 -34.80 -7.97
N ASN A 492 -12.84 -36.00 -8.48
CA ASN A 492 -12.88 -36.38 -9.90
C ASN A 492 -14.28 -36.37 -10.57
N ASP A 493 -15.21 -35.56 -10.06
CA ASP A 493 -16.58 -35.35 -10.56
C ASP A 493 -16.62 -34.69 -11.96
N LEU A 494 -15.47 -34.21 -12.46
CA LEU A 494 -15.31 -33.76 -13.84
C LEU A 494 -15.39 -34.90 -14.85
N SER A 495 -15.23 -36.17 -14.45
CA SER A 495 -15.41 -37.31 -15.36
C SER A 495 -16.85 -37.42 -15.87
N ASP A 496 -17.85 -37.08 -15.04
CA ASP A 496 -19.26 -37.06 -15.42
C ASP A 496 -19.61 -35.85 -16.31
N LEU A 497 -18.97 -34.71 -16.05
CA LEU A 497 -19.07 -33.52 -16.90
C LEU A 497 -18.41 -33.80 -18.26
N MET A 498 -17.16 -34.27 -18.26
CA MET A 498 -16.33 -34.56 -19.43
C MET A 498 -16.75 -35.82 -20.21
N GLY A 499 -17.52 -36.75 -19.62
CA GLY A 499 -18.02 -37.95 -20.29
C GLY A 499 -18.82 -37.66 -21.57
N ASN A 500 -19.35 -36.44 -21.70
CA ASN A 500 -20.01 -35.96 -22.92
C ASN A 500 -19.05 -35.50 -24.04
N ILE A 501 -17.74 -35.38 -23.78
CA ILE A 501 -16.72 -34.96 -24.77
C ILE A 501 -16.26 -36.16 -25.61
N GLN A 502 -16.19 -37.36 -25.03
CA GLN A 502 -15.79 -38.57 -25.77
C GLN A 502 -16.93 -39.21 -26.59
N GLY A 503 -18.19 -38.81 -26.36
CA GLY A 503 -19.37 -39.31 -27.08
C GLY A 503 -19.77 -38.52 -28.34
N LYS A 504 -19.05 -37.44 -28.66
CA LYS A 504 -19.28 -36.63 -29.87
C LYS A 504 -17.94 -36.23 -30.50
N SER A 505 -17.24 -37.20 -31.09
CA SER A 505 -16.31 -36.96 -32.21
C SER A 505 -16.85 -37.65 -33.45
#